data_AF-A0A3D5AMX5-F1
#
_entry.id   AF-A0A3D5AMX5-F1
#
_cell.length_a   1.000
_cell.length_b   1.000
_cell.length_c   1.000
_cell.angle_alpha   90.00
_cell.angle_beta   90.00
_cell.angle_gamma   90.00
#
_symmetry.space_group_name_H-M   'P 1'
#
loop_
_entity.id
_entity.type
_entity.pdbx_description
1 polymer ?
#
loop_
_entity_poly.entity_id
_entity_poly.type
_entity_poly.pdbx_seq_one_letter_code
_entity_poly.pdbx_strand_id
1 'polypeptide(L)' 'MKMAFVGKGGSGKTTLAALMARHLAGTTKNLLAIDADINQHLAAALGFSEDEA' A
#
# COMPACT_ATOMS: atom_id res chain seq x y z
N MET A 1 2.15 -2.70 -15.24
CA MET A 1 3.10 -3.55 -14.47
C MET A 1 2.36 -4.12 -13.27
N LYS A 2 2.74 -5.31 -12.77
CA LYS A 2 2.19 -5.92 -11.55
C LYS A 2 3.33 -6.16 -10.54
N MET A 3 3.11 -5.87 -9.27
CA MET A 3 4.10 -5.98 -8.19
C MET A 3 3.43 -6.48 -6.91
N ALA A 4 4.14 -7.26 -6.11
CA ALA A 4 3.68 -7.75 -4.81
C ALA A 4 4.78 -7.57 -3.76
N PHE A 5 4.37 -7.18 -2.54
CA PHE A 5 5.27 -7.01 -1.39
C PHE A 5 5.02 -8.13 -0.38
N VAL A 6 6.00 -9.02 -0.20
CA VAL A 6 5.91 -10.22 0.65
C VAL A 6 7.06 -10.27 1.66
N GLY A 7 6.88 -10.97 2.78
CA GLY A 7 7.84 -10.96 3.89
C GLY A 7 7.21 -11.28 5.25
N LYS A 8 8.08 -11.52 6.25
CA LYS A 8 7.68 -11.83 7.64
C LYS A 8 6.93 -10.65 8.31
N GLY A 9 6.22 -10.91 9.40
CA GLY A 9 5.67 -9.85 10.27
C GLY A 9 6.78 -8.87 10.70
N GLY A 10 6.50 -7.57 10.61
CA GLY A 10 7.46 -6.51 10.96
C GLY A 10 8.51 -6.16 9.90
N SER A 11 8.57 -6.83 8.74
CA SER A 11 9.58 -6.56 7.70
C SER A 11 9.34 -5.27 6.88
N GLY A 12 8.30 -4.48 7.22
CA GLY A 12 8.01 -3.21 6.54
C GLY A 12 7.23 -3.32 5.22
N LYS A 13 6.57 -4.45 4.92
CA LYS A 13 5.84 -4.67 3.65
C LYS A 13 4.84 -3.56 3.33
N THR A 14 3.94 -3.29 4.28
CA THR A 14 2.87 -2.30 4.11
C THR A 14 3.44 -0.89 3.95
N THR A 15 4.47 -0.56 4.74
CA THR A 15 5.19 0.72 4.63
C THR A 15 5.79 0.91 3.24
N LEU A 16 6.48 -0.12 2.73
CA LEU A 16 7.10 -0.05 1.41
C LEU A 16 6.06 -0.02 0.28
N ALA A 17 4.98 -0.80 0.41
CA ALA A 17 3.87 -0.79 -0.53
C ALA A 17 3.21 0.60 -0.61
N ALA A 18 2.95 1.24 0.53
CA ALA A 18 2.37 2.59 0.59
C ALA A 18 3.31 3.64 -0.02
N LEU A 19 4.62 3.60 0.31
CA LEU A 19 5.62 4.49 -0.27
C LEU A 19 5.70 4.35 -1.79
N MET A 20 5.69 3.11 -2.29
CA MET A 20 5.74 2.84 -3.73
C MET A 20 4.46 3.31 -4.42
N ALA A 21 3.29 3.05 -3.83
CA ALA A 21 2.02 3.52 -4.36
C ALA A 21 1.97 5.04 -4.45
N ARG A 22 2.39 5.78 -3.40
CA ARG A 22 2.48 7.24 -3.45
C ARG A 22 3.44 7.74 -4.52
N HIS A 23 4.60 7.10 -4.66
CA HIS A 23 5.57 7.47 -5.69
C HIS A 23 5.01 7.27 -7.10
N LEU A 24 4.34 6.13 -7.33
CA LEU A 24 3.76 5.79 -8.63
C LEU A 24 2.52 6.63 -8.98
N ALA A 25 1.74 7.07 -7.98
CA ALA A 25 0.62 7.98 -8.20
C ALA A 25 1.04 9.30 -8.86
N GLY A 26 2.30 9.73 -8.65
CA GLY A 26 2.87 10.90 -9.33
C GLY A 26 3.30 10.65 -10.78
N THR A 27 3.44 9.39 -11.21
CA THR A 27 3.97 9.04 -12.53
C THR A 27 2.94 8.39 -13.45
N THR A 28 1.87 7.81 -12.89
CA THR A 28 0.78 7.19 -13.65
C THR A 28 -0.58 7.47 -13.01
N LYS A 29 -1.60 7.70 -13.84
CA LYS A 29 -3.00 7.82 -13.39
C LYS A 29 -3.70 6.47 -13.21
N ASN A 30 -3.13 5.39 -13.74
CA ASN A 30 -3.70 4.05 -13.69
C ASN A 30 -2.94 3.19 -12.66
N LEU A 31 -3.26 3.38 -11.39
CA LEU A 31 -2.69 2.63 -10.27
C LEU A 31 -3.82 1.95 -9.48
N LEU A 32 -3.67 0.64 -9.26
CA LEU A 32 -4.52 -0.13 -8.36
C LEU A 32 -3.64 -0.67 -7.22
N ALA A 33 -3.93 -0.22 -6.00
CA ALA A 33 -3.33 -0.76 -4.79
C ALA A 33 -4.30 -1.74 -4.13
N ILE A 34 -3.80 -2.90 -3.69
CA ILE A 34 -4.59 -3.95 -3.06
C ILE A 34 -3.91 -4.31 -1.74
N ASP A 35 -4.65 -4.22 -0.63
CA ASP A 35 -4.21 -4.78 0.65
C ASP A 35 -4.68 -6.24 0.74
N ALA A 36 -3.72 -7.15 0.84
CA ALA A 36 -3.97 -8.58 0.98
C ALA A 36 -3.38 -9.13 2.29
N ASP A 37 -2.98 -8.25 3.23
CA ASP A 37 -2.58 -8.64 4.58
C ASP A 37 -3.83 -8.85 5.44
N ILE A 38 -3.74 -9.77 6.42
CA ILE A 38 -4.82 -9.99 7.39
C ILE A 38 -4.99 -8.78 8.32
N ASN A 39 -3.89 -8.06 8.56
CA ASN A 39 -3.88 -6.82 9.32
C ASN A 39 -3.89 -5.65 8.35
N GLN A 40 -5.09 -5.23 7.95
CA GLN A 40 -5.30 -4.19 6.96
C GLN A 40 -4.80 -2.85 7.49
N HIS A 41 -3.71 -2.37 6.90
CA HIS A 41 -3.03 -1.14 7.33
C HIS A 41 -2.62 -0.27 6.14
N LEU A 42 -2.86 -0.71 4.90
CA LEU A 42 -2.44 0.02 3.72
C LEU A 42 -3.20 1.34 3.56
N ALA A 43 -4.52 1.37 3.78
CA ALA A 43 -5.33 2.57 3.67
C ALA A 43 -4.85 3.67 4.64
N ALA A 44 -4.71 3.32 5.92
CA ALA A 44 -4.12 4.22 6.91
C ALA A 44 -2.71 4.68 6.51
N ALA A 45 -1.85 3.78 6.01
CA ALA A 45 -0.50 4.13 5.54
C ALA A 45 -0.49 5.04 4.30
N LEU A 46 -1.57 5.05 3.51
CA LEU A 46 -1.78 5.96 2.38
C LEU A 46 -2.37 7.32 2.80
N GLY A 47 -2.82 7.46 4.06
CA GLY A 47 -3.34 8.70 4.62
C GLY A 47 -4.86 8.80 4.61
N PHE A 48 -5.58 7.71 4.36
CA PHE A 48 -7.04 7.67 4.48
C PHE A 48 -7.45 7.70 5.96
N SER A 49 -8.57 8.37 6.24
CA SER A 49 -9.23 8.30 7.55
C SER A 49 -9.83 6.91 7.81
N GLU A 50 -10.18 6.61 9.06
CA GLU A 50 -10.85 5.34 9.39
C GLU A 50 -12.18 5.15 8.64
N ASP A 51 -12.91 6.24 8.36
CA ASP A 51 -14.16 6.19 7.61
C ASP A 51 -13.95 5.92 6.10
N GLU A 52 -12.76 6.22 5.59
CA GLU A 52 -12.37 5.99 4.18
C GLU A 52 -11.64 4.66 3.96
N ALA A 53 -11.19 4.00 5.04
CA ALA A 53 -10.35 2.79 5.04
C ALA A 53 -11.18 1.50 5.07
#